data_AF-A0A9X4M2Q5-F1
#
_entry.id   AF-A0A9X4M2Q5-F1
#
_cell.length_a   1.000
_cell.length_b   1.000
_cell.length_c   1.000
_cell.angle_alpha   90.00
_cell.angle_beta   90.00
_cell.angle_gamma   90.00
#
_symmetry.space_group_name_H-M   'P 1'
#
loop_
_entity.id
_entity.type
_entity.pdbx_description
1 polymer ?
#
loop_
_entity_poly.entity_id
_entity_poly.type
_entity_poly.pdbx_seq_one_letter_code
_entity_poly.pdbx_strand_id
1 'polypeptide(L)'
;MTNNKRITAPHTRLTASTAALLAAAAVGTLLASAAPASAAPAEHAKTIAHTKTVIIGLDGTMLDHVKTANTSRLHRLLAEGTSGTSSIAGHPSISGPSWSTVLTGVWNTKHGVQDNSFAGANFVRYPSVFTRIETADPALRTESISTWGGIATIAGSGTPHADVVTTTPAEATETATDTATATAVARDIVDRGPDVVFTQLDQVDGAGHATGAASVEYRQALESVDVEVGRIVDAVDARARATGEKWTVLVTDDHGHKPSGGHGGQTPDETTTFVIARGPGYPPGVTRDDYRIADITPTVLANLGIAQPGDLDGRPLIKTASTPAAGSSTGSLSEGIPQPIFGS
;
A
#
# COMPACT_ATOMS: atom_id res chain seq x y z
N MET A 1 26.87 49.85 -32.17
CA MET A 1 28.33 49.83 -31.98
C MET A 1 28.77 48.40 -31.77
N THR A 2 29.76 47.99 -32.56
CA THR A 2 30.50 46.71 -32.63
C THR A 2 30.96 46.22 -31.24
N ASN A 3 31.21 44.93 -30.95
CA ASN A 3 32.06 44.05 -31.72
C ASN A 3 31.97 42.56 -31.30
N ASN A 4 32.09 41.70 -32.31
CA ASN A 4 32.30 40.25 -32.28
C ASN A 4 33.72 39.88 -31.81
N LYS A 5 33.91 38.64 -31.32
CA LYS A 5 35.12 37.86 -31.67
C LYS A 5 34.90 36.35 -31.57
N ARG A 6 34.71 35.74 -32.74
CA ARG A 6 35.05 34.33 -33.05
C ARG A 6 36.56 34.16 -33.08
N ILE A 7 37.05 32.98 -32.70
CA ILE A 7 38.36 32.47 -33.12
C ILE A 7 38.17 31.05 -33.67
N THR A 8 38.63 30.87 -34.90
CA THR A 8 38.69 29.63 -35.69
C THR A 8 40.06 28.96 -35.62
N ALA A 9 40.08 27.67 -35.94
CA ALA A 9 41.15 26.65 -35.89
C ALA A 9 42.48 26.97 -36.62
N PRO A 10 43.45 26.02 -36.61
CA PRO A 10 43.58 25.21 -37.83
C PRO A 10 43.86 23.71 -37.63
N HIS A 11 43.53 22.98 -38.71
CA HIS A 11 43.80 21.56 -38.95
C HIS A 11 45.28 21.29 -39.25
N THR A 12 45.74 20.07 -38.94
CA THR A 12 46.87 19.45 -39.65
C THR A 12 46.54 17.98 -39.95
N ARG A 13 46.75 17.56 -41.21
CA ARG A 13 46.61 16.19 -41.74
C ARG A 13 47.97 15.73 -42.29
N LEU A 14 48.05 14.41 -42.53
CA LEU A 14 49.03 13.61 -43.31
C LEU A 14 50.24 13.11 -42.47
N THR A 15 50.71 11.86 -42.56
CA THR A 15 50.76 10.85 -43.64
C THR A 15 50.79 9.41 -43.10
N ALA A 16 50.36 8.45 -43.93
CA ALA A 16 50.49 7.00 -43.75
C ALA A 16 51.93 6.48 -44.02
N SER A 17 52.32 5.31 -43.45
CA SER A 17 52.90 4.16 -44.19
C SER A 17 53.24 2.96 -43.29
N THR A 18 53.10 1.80 -43.90
CA THR A 18 53.11 0.39 -43.46
C THR A 18 54.49 -0.21 -43.14
N ALA A 19 54.56 -1.20 -42.23
CA ALA A 19 55.29 -2.47 -42.43
C ALA A 19 54.99 -3.47 -41.28
N ALA A 20 54.74 -4.72 -41.65
CA ALA A 20 54.41 -5.86 -40.79
C ALA A 20 55.66 -6.55 -40.21
N LEU A 21 55.50 -7.25 -39.08
CA LEU A 21 56.25 -8.49 -38.80
C LEU A 21 55.43 -9.42 -37.89
N LEU A 22 55.30 -10.68 -38.30
CA LEU A 22 54.64 -11.77 -37.61
C LEU A 22 55.43 -12.22 -36.37
N ALA A 23 54.71 -12.59 -35.30
CA ALA A 23 55.15 -13.64 -34.37
C ALA A 23 53.92 -14.38 -33.83
N ALA A 24 53.73 -15.60 -34.31
CA ALA A 24 52.73 -16.54 -33.81
C ALA A 24 53.23 -17.17 -32.49
N ALA A 25 52.40 -17.12 -31.45
CA ALA A 25 52.54 -17.99 -30.28
C ALA A 25 51.20 -18.69 -30.06
N ALA A 26 51.19 -20.00 -30.30
CA ALA A 26 50.06 -20.87 -30.07
C ALA A 26 49.84 -21.04 -28.56
N VAL A 27 48.63 -20.71 -28.10
CA VAL A 27 48.13 -21.14 -26.78
C VAL A 27 47.03 -22.14 -27.05
N GLY A 28 47.30 -23.40 -26.71
CA GLY A 28 46.37 -24.52 -26.87
C GLY A 28 45.15 -24.34 -26.00
N THR A 29 43.98 -24.33 -26.62
CA THR A 29 42.67 -24.46 -25.96
C THR A 29 42.49 -25.90 -25.47
N LEU A 30 42.53 -26.12 -24.16
CA LEU A 30 41.95 -27.32 -23.55
C LEU A 30 40.42 -27.22 -23.65
N LEU A 31 39.82 -28.01 -24.55
CA LEU A 31 38.39 -28.29 -24.55
C LEU A 31 38.09 -29.29 -23.43
N ALA A 32 37.66 -28.78 -22.27
CA ALA A 32 37.01 -29.61 -21.26
C ALA A 32 35.55 -29.84 -21.72
N SER A 33 35.21 -31.06 -22.09
CA SER A 33 33.82 -31.46 -22.37
C SER A 33 33.03 -31.49 -21.06
N ALA A 34 32.29 -30.43 -20.77
CA ALA A 34 31.27 -30.45 -19.73
C ALA A 34 30.04 -31.19 -20.29
N ALA A 35 29.73 -32.36 -19.74
CA ALA A 35 28.47 -33.04 -19.98
C ALA A 35 27.29 -32.15 -19.55
N PRO A 36 26.14 -32.16 -20.24
CA PRO A 36 25.00 -31.38 -19.82
C PRO A 36 24.48 -31.96 -18.50
N ALA A 37 24.64 -31.21 -17.41
CA ALA A 37 23.90 -31.48 -16.19
C ALA A 37 22.41 -31.31 -16.52
N SER A 38 21.67 -32.42 -16.50
CA SER A 38 20.22 -32.42 -16.57
C SER A 38 19.70 -31.59 -15.39
N ALA A 39 19.31 -30.34 -15.66
CA ALA A 39 18.62 -29.52 -14.68
C ALA A 39 17.31 -30.22 -14.32
N ALA A 40 17.18 -30.63 -13.06
CA ALA A 40 15.90 -31.04 -12.51
C ALA A 40 14.90 -29.88 -12.71
N PRO A 41 13.62 -30.15 -12.97
CA PRO A 41 12.63 -29.08 -13.07
C PRO A 41 12.64 -28.30 -11.76
N ALA A 42 12.79 -26.98 -11.86
CA ALA A 42 12.59 -26.10 -10.72
C ALA A 42 11.23 -26.44 -10.11
N GLU A 43 11.27 -26.85 -8.83
CA GLU A 43 10.11 -26.99 -7.98
C GLU A 43 9.24 -25.74 -8.16
N HIS A 44 7.95 -25.93 -8.46
CA HIS A 44 7.02 -24.85 -8.73
C HIS A 44 7.06 -23.86 -7.56
N ALA A 45 7.78 -22.76 -7.72
CA ALA A 45 7.65 -21.61 -6.84
C ALA A 45 6.17 -21.26 -6.88
N LYS A 46 5.49 -21.48 -5.75
CA LYS A 46 4.07 -21.21 -5.59
C LYS A 46 3.90 -19.73 -5.91
N THR A 47 3.48 -19.41 -7.14
CA THR A 47 3.29 -18.02 -7.57
C THR A 47 2.36 -17.39 -6.55
N ILE A 48 2.86 -16.44 -5.77
CA ILE A 48 2.01 -15.69 -4.85
C ILE A 48 0.91 -15.08 -5.72
N ALA A 49 -0.34 -15.43 -5.45
CA ALA A 49 -1.45 -14.97 -6.26
C ALA A 49 -1.53 -13.44 -6.17
N HIS A 50 -1.32 -12.80 -7.31
CA HIS A 50 -1.40 -11.35 -7.48
C HIS A 50 -2.74 -10.84 -6.91
N THR A 51 -2.66 -10.03 -5.86
CA THR A 51 -3.81 -9.50 -5.12
C THR A 51 -3.78 -7.98 -5.19
N LYS A 52 -4.81 -7.36 -5.79
CA LYS A 52 -4.95 -5.92 -5.88
C LYS A 52 -5.20 -5.31 -4.49
N THR A 53 -4.84 -4.06 -4.27
CA THR A 53 -4.98 -3.42 -2.95
C THR A 53 -5.63 -2.03 -3.06
N VAL A 54 -6.68 -1.79 -2.27
CA VAL A 54 -7.13 -0.42 -1.94
C VAL A 54 -6.65 -0.06 -0.55
N ILE A 55 -6.09 1.14 -0.39
CA ILE A 55 -5.66 1.71 0.87
C ILE A 55 -6.53 2.93 1.13
N ILE A 56 -7.32 2.90 2.20
CA ILE A 56 -8.22 3.97 2.62
C ILE A 56 -7.62 4.63 3.87
N GLY A 57 -7.02 5.79 3.68
CA GLY A 57 -6.54 6.66 4.75
C GLY A 57 -7.65 7.55 5.29
N LEU A 58 -7.86 7.51 6.60
CA LEU A 58 -8.83 8.33 7.31
C LEU A 58 -8.07 9.29 8.24
N ASP A 59 -7.90 10.53 7.80
CA ASP A 59 -7.06 11.52 8.50
C ASP A 59 -7.60 11.81 9.90
N GLY A 60 -6.70 11.87 10.90
CA GLY A 60 -7.07 12.21 12.27
C GLY A 60 -8.04 11.23 12.96
N THR A 61 -8.30 10.05 12.39
CA THR A 61 -9.37 9.14 12.83
C THR A 61 -8.95 8.24 14.00
N MET A 62 -9.67 8.33 15.12
CA MET A 62 -9.39 7.51 16.30
C MET A 62 -10.29 6.26 16.36
N LEU A 63 -9.69 5.07 16.33
CA LEU A 63 -10.45 3.79 16.28
C LEU A 63 -11.44 3.60 17.45
N ASP A 64 -11.12 4.07 18.66
CA ASP A 64 -12.04 3.92 19.79
C ASP A 64 -13.28 4.82 19.67
N HIS A 65 -13.17 5.95 18.95
CA HIS A 65 -14.32 6.76 18.59
C HIS A 65 -15.15 6.08 17.48
N VAL A 66 -14.50 5.45 16.49
CA VAL A 66 -15.18 4.60 15.49
C VAL A 66 -16.02 3.52 16.18
N LYS A 67 -15.44 2.80 17.14
CA LYS A 67 -16.15 1.71 17.85
C LYS A 67 -17.42 2.16 18.58
N THR A 68 -17.52 3.44 18.96
CA THR A 68 -18.63 4.01 19.73
C THR A 68 -19.59 4.89 18.92
N ALA A 69 -19.21 5.28 17.71
CA ALA A 69 -20.04 6.03 16.76
C ALA A 69 -20.94 5.11 15.91
N ASN A 70 -21.88 5.67 15.15
CA ASN A 70 -22.74 4.87 14.26
C ASN A 70 -22.05 4.57 12.91
N THR A 71 -20.91 3.88 12.94
CA THR A 71 -20.07 3.62 11.76
C THR A 71 -20.20 2.18 11.26
N SER A 72 -21.38 1.83 10.76
CA SER A 72 -21.73 0.45 10.38
C SER A 72 -20.79 -0.19 9.35
N ARG A 73 -20.17 0.60 8.45
CA ARG A 73 -19.29 0.09 7.39
C ARG A 73 -17.90 -0.23 7.94
N LEU A 74 -17.36 0.60 8.82
CA LEU A 74 -16.13 0.35 9.55
C LEU A 74 -16.31 -0.82 10.54
N HIS A 75 -17.45 -0.91 11.24
CA HIS A 75 -17.76 -2.09 12.07
C HIS A 75 -17.81 -3.38 11.23
N ARG A 76 -18.38 -3.33 10.02
CA ARG A 76 -18.35 -4.47 9.08
C ARG A 76 -16.91 -4.86 8.74
N LEU A 77 -16.03 -3.91 8.42
CA LEU A 77 -14.62 -4.21 8.12
C LEU A 77 -13.87 -4.78 9.33
N LEU A 78 -14.15 -4.31 10.54
CA LEU A 78 -13.61 -4.90 11.78
C LEU A 78 -14.08 -6.34 11.98
N ALA A 79 -15.34 -6.64 11.66
CA ALA A 79 -15.91 -7.98 11.79
C ALA A 79 -15.42 -8.94 10.69
N GLU A 80 -15.25 -8.45 9.46
CA GLU A 80 -14.85 -9.26 8.29
C GLU A 80 -13.33 -9.39 8.13
N GLY A 81 -12.55 -8.51 8.76
CA GLY A 81 -11.10 -8.43 8.61
C GLY A 81 -10.35 -8.70 9.91
N THR A 82 -9.03 -8.50 9.83
CA THR A 82 -8.12 -8.44 10.96
C THR A 82 -7.80 -6.98 11.24
N SER A 83 -7.84 -6.55 12.49
CA SER A 83 -7.47 -5.20 12.89
C SER A 83 -6.30 -5.20 13.86
N GLY A 84 -5.67 -4.06 14.04
CA GLY A 84 -4.70 -3.85 15.10
C GLY A 84 -4.51 -2.37 15.40
N THR A 85 -4.28 -2.07 16.67
CA THR A 85 -3.89 -0.73 17.11
C THR A 85 -2.41 -0.69 17.44
N SER A 86 -1.83 0.49 17.29
CA SER A 86 -0.43 0.74 17.61
C SER A 86 -0.20 2.14 18.12
N SER A 87 1.03 2.42 18.55
CA SER A 87 1.44 3.76 18.89
C SER A 87 2.60 4.20 18.01
N ILE A 88 2.50 5.41 17.49
CA ILE A 88 3.57 6.14 16.80
C ILE A 88 4.33 7.06 17.77
N ALA A 89 4.31 6.82 19.09
CA ALA A 89 5.07 7.61 20.04
C ALA A 89 6.58 7.63 19.68
N GLY A 90 7.18 8.82 19.64
CA GLY A 90 8.52 9.06 19.11
C GLY A 90 8.57 9.47 17.64
N HIS A 91 7.48 9.33 16.90
CA HIS A 91 7.25 9.87 15.55
C HIS A 91 6.33 11.10 15.64
N PRO A 92 6.49 12.13 14.77
CA PRO A 92 5.58 13.27 14.74
C PRO A 92 4.15 12.82 14.43
N SER A 93 3.18 13.13 15.29
CA SER A 93 1.75 12.89 15.07
C SER A 93 1.17 13.96 14.14
N ILE A 94 1.74 14.07 12.94
CA ILE A 94 1.43 15.09 11.92
C ILE A 94 1.29 14.38 10.57
N SER A 95 0.34 14.82 9.75
CA SER A 95 -0.06 14.12 8.52
C SER A 95 1.08 13.89 7.53
N GLY A 96 1.90 14.89 7.22
CA GLY A 96 3.03 14.77 6.29
C GLY A 96 3.99 13.63 6.67
N PRO A 97 4.56 13.62 7.88
CA PRO A 97 5.38 12.53 8.39
C PRO A 97 4.70 11.16 8.39
N SER A 98 3.47 11.09 8.90
CA SER A 98 2.74 9.82 9.04
C SER A 98 2.31 9.23 7.70
N TRP A 99 1.75 10.03 6.78
CA TRP A 99 1.43 9.58 5.43
C TRP A 99 2.68 9.21 4.62
N SER A 100 3.79 9.93 4.83
CA SER A 100 5.08 9.52 4.27
C SER A 100 5.52 8.16 4.79
N THR A 101 5.28 7.86 6.06
CA THR A 101 5.56 6.54 6.64
C THR A 101 4.68 5.46 6.00
N VAL A 102 3.37 5.67 5.93
CA VAL A 102 2.40 4.75 5.31
C VAL A 102 2.83 4.41 3.88
N LEU A 103 3.18 5.44 3.09
CA LEU A 103 3.46 5.33 1.67
C LEU A 103 4.91 5.01 1.33
N THR A 104 5.84 4.94 2.29
CA THR A 104 7.23 4.53 2.02
C THR A 104 7.64 3.25 2.75
N GLY A 105 6.93 2.90 3.83
CA GLY A 105 7.22 1.75 4.69
C GLY A 105 8.41 1.95 5.63
N VAL A 106 8.89 3.19 5.79
CA VAL A 106 9.96 3.58 6.71
C VAL A 106 9.49 4.73 7.60
N TRP A 107 10.12 4.95 8.75
CA TRP A 107 9.77 6.05 9.65
C TRP A 107 10.41 7.39 9.23
N ASN A 108 9.98 8.50 9.85
CA ASN A 108 10.48 9.86 9.59
C ASN A 108 12.00 10.02 9.74
N THR A 109 12.64 9.21 10.58
CA THR A 109 14.09 9.20 10.73
C THR A 109 14.82 8.73 9.47
N LYS A 110 14.14 8.01 8.56
CA LYS A 110 14.64 7.60 7.25
C LYS A 110 14.11 8.51 6.14
N HIS A 111 12.79 8.60 5.95
CA HIS A 111 12.23 9.40 4.84
C HIS A 111 12.39 10.92 5.03
N GLY A 112 12.80 11.39 6.20
CA GLY A 112 13.25 12.77 6.44
C GLY A 112 12.15 13.81 6.65
N VAL A 113 10.88 13.48 6.38
CA VAL A 113 9.74 14.40 6.54
C VAL A 113 9.40 14.56 8.02
N GLN A 114 9.48 15.80 8.53
CA GLN A 114 9.21 16.13 9.95
C GLN A 114 7.93 16.92 10.17
N ASP A 115 7.37 17.53 9.13
CA ASP A 115 6.13 18.31 9.15
C ASP A 115 5.48 18.37 7.76
N ASN A 116 4.39 19.14 7.63
CA ASN A 116 3.62 19.28 6.39
C ASN A 116 4.31 20.13 5.31
N SER A 117 5.53 20.64 5.54
CA SER A 117 6.31 21.34 4.51
C SER A 117 7.06 20.40 3.56
N PHE A 118 7.22 19.12 3.95
CA PHE A 118 8.05 18.13 3.26
C PHE A 118 9.53 18.55 3.07
N ALA A 119 9.99 19.59 3.77
CA ALA A 119 11.38 19.99 3.74
C ALA A 119 12.26 18.85 4.27
N GLY A 120 13.31 18.49 3.51
CA GLY A 120 14.20 17.40 3.88
C GLY A 120 13.70 15.99 3.50
N ALA A 121 12.57 15.88 2.79
CA ALA A 121 12.09 14.60 2.26
C ALA A 121 13.18 13.89 1.45
N ASN A 122 13.41 12.62 1.75
CA ASN A 122 14.41 11.78 1.11
C ASN A 122 13.77 10.64 0.31
N PHE A 123 12.78 10.99 -0.50
CA PHE A 123 12.06 10.02 -1.34
C PHE A 123 12.93 9.40 -2.44
N VAL A 124 14.08 10.00 -2.76
CA VAL A 124 15.06 9.38 -3.68
C VAL A 124 15.67 8.12 -3.04
N ARG A 125 16.02 8.17 -1.77
CA ARG A 125 16.56 7.01 -1.04
C ARG A 125 15.47 6.07 -0.55
N TYR A 126 14.34 6.63 -0.12
CA TYR A 126 13.20 5.91 0.43
C TYR A 126 11.96 6.18 -0.44
N PRO A 127 11.88 5.56 -1.63
CA PRO A 127 10.81 5.81 -2.58
C PRO A 127 9.45 5.42 -2.03
N SER A 128 8.42 6.11 -2.52
CA SER A 128 7.03 5.77 -2.27
C SER A 128 6.71 4.36 -2.80
N VAL A 129 5.65 3.75 -2.26
CA VAL A 129 5.12 2.47 -2.68
C VAL A 129 4.84 2.47 -4.19
N PHE A 130 4.35 3.60 -4.72
CA PHE A 130 4.12 3.79 -6.15
C PHE A 130 5.41 3.73 -6.96
N THR A 131 6.41 4.54 -6.61
CA THR A 131 7.72 4.48 -7.29
C THR A 131 8.29 3.07 -7.25
N ARG A 132 8.15 2.36 -6.11
CA ARG A 132 8.63 0.99 -5.95
C ARG A 132 7.89 0.01 -6.87
N ILE A 133 6.56 0.13 -6.97
CA ILE A 133 5.73 -0.71 -7.84
C ILE A 133 6.08 -0.46 -9.31
N GLU A 134 6.04 0.79 -9.75
CA GLU A 134 6.29 1.16 -11.16
C GLU A 134 7.72 0.87 -11.62
N THR A 135 8.68 0.93 -10.69
CA THR A 135 10.06 0.51 -10.97
C THR A 135 10.17 -1.01 -11.13
N ALA A 136 9.41 -1.77 -10.35
CA ALA A 136 9.45 -3.23 -10.36
C ALA A 136 8.69 -3.82 -11.56
N ASP A 137 7.51 -3.28 -11.87
CA ASP A 137 6.68 -3.69 -12.99
C ASP A 137 5.80 -2.52 -13.48
N PRO A 138 6.19 -1.84 -14.59
CA PRO A 138 5.45 -0.71 -15.15
C PRO A 138 4.15 -1.12 -15.88
N ALA A 139 3.79 -2.41 -15.88
CA ALA A 139 2.50 -2.87 -16.36
C ALA A 139 1.42 -2.84 -15.26
N LEU A 140 1.82 -2.72 -13.99
CA LEU A 140 0.89 -2.59 -12.88
C LEU A 140 0.34 -1.18 -12.83
N ARG A 141 -0.98 -1.05 -12.70
CA ARG A 141 -1.65 0.25 -12.66
C ARG A 141 -1.71 0.77 -11.24
N THR A 142 -1.12 1.94 -10.98
CA THR A 142 -1.18 2.56 -9.65
C THR A 142 -1.86 3.93 -9.63
N GLU A 143 -2.70 4.16 -8.62
CA GLU A 143 -3.48 5.39 -8.50
C GLU A 143 -3.43 5.97 -7.08
N SER A 144 -3.33 7.29 -6.99
CA SER A 144 -3.50 8.07 -5.76
C SER A 144 -4.52 9.16 -6.03
N ILE A 145 -5.69 9.05 -5.40
CA ILE A 145 -6.79 10.01 -5.52
C ILE A 145 -7.14 10.46 -4.11
N SER A 146 -6.95 11.73 -3.75
CA SER A 146 -7.05 12.17 -2.35
C SER A 146 -7.53 13.63 -2.24
N THR A 147 -7.89 14.05 -1.04
CA THR A 147 -8.33 15.44 -0.77
C THR A 147 -7.14 16.39 -0.56
N TRP A 148 -6.07 15.93 0.08
CA TRP A 148 -4.94 16.79 0.45
C TRP A 148 -3.76 16.76 -0.54
N GLY A 149 -3.23 17.94 -0.87
CA GLY A 149 -2.09 18.09 -1.81
C GLY A 149 -0.75 17.53 -1.30
N GLY A 150 -0.60 17.34 0.02
CA GLY A 150 0.57 16.67 0.57
C GLY A 150 0.69 15.21 0.12
N ILE A 151 -0.46 14.52 -0.06
CA ILE A 151 -0.46 13.17 -0.65
C ILE A 151 0.08 13.20 -2.08
N ALA A 152 -0.32 14.17 -2.89
CA ALA A 152 0.19 14.31 -4.26
C ALA A 152 1.71 14.54 -4.30
N THR A 153 2.27 15.21 -3.29
CA THR A 153 3.73 15.37 -3.14
C THR A 153 4.42 14.02 -2.94
N ILE A 154 3.84 13.12 -2.13
CA ILE A 154 4.41 11.78 -1.88
C ILE A 154 4.20 10.87 -3.10
N ALA A 155 2.97 10.82 -3.63
CA ALA A 155 2.58 9.93 -4.72
C ALA A 155 3.25 10.29 -6.05
N GLY A 156 3.48 11.58 -6.29
CA GLY A 156 4.20 12.12 -7.44
C GLY A 156 5.73 12.23 -7.25
N SER A 157 6.26 11.77 -6.11
CA SER A 157 7.70 11.68 -5.92
C SER A 157 8.29 10.51 -6.71
N GLY A 158 9.51 10.69 -7.24
CA GLY A 158 10.21 9.65 -8.00
C GLY A 158 9.99 9.69 -9.51
N THR A 159 10.79 8.91 -10.23
CA THR A 159 10.61 8.65 -11.67
C THR A 159 11.03 7.20 -11.93
N PRO A 160 10.09 6.28 -12.18
CA PRO A 160 8.63 6.50 -12.28
C PRO A 160 7.96 6.83 -10.94
N HIS A 161 6.70 7.30 -10.99
CA HIS A 161 5.80 7.58 -9.86
C HIS A 161 4.38 7.10 -10.24
N ALA A 162 3.38 7.25 -9.37
CA ALA A 162 2.04 6.70 -9.62
C ALA A 162 1.46 7.12 -10.97
N ASP A 163 0.79 6.22 -11.70
CA ASP A 163 0.21 6.52 -13.02
C ASP A 163 -0.83 7.64 -12.95
N VAL A 164 -1.59 7.68 -11.85
CA VAL A 164 -2.60 8.70 -11.58
C VAL A 164 -2.30 9.33 -10.23
N VAL A 165 -2.06 10.64 -10.23
CA VAL A 165 -2.00 11.46 -9.02
C VAL A 165 -3.05 12.55 -9.14
N THR A 166 -4.12 12.46 -8.36
CA THR A 166 -5.22 13.41 -8.35
C THR A 166 -5.46 13.91 -6.94
N THR A 167 -5.46 15.24 -6.79
CA THR A 167 -6.05 15.90 -5.62
C THR A 167 -7.40 16.45 -6.06
N THR A 168 -8.49 16.04 -5.41
CA THR A 168 -9.81 16.58 -5.76
C THR A 168 -9.87 18.07 -5.44
N PRO A 169 -10.56 18.88 -6.26
CA PRO A 169 -10.78 20.28 -5.94
C PRO A 169 -11.44 20.43 -4.57
N ALA A 170 -11.10 21.51 -3.86
CA ALA A 170 -11.83 21.86 -2.65
C ALA A 170 -13.30 22.13 -3.00
N GLU A 171 -14.21 21.43 -2.32
CA GLU A 171 -15.64 21.63 -2.43
C GLU A 171 -16.13 22.61 -1.34
N ALA A 172 -17.43 22.91 -1.34
CA ALA A 172 -18.01 23.84 -0.37
C ALA A 172 -17.86 23.38 1.10
N THR A 173 -17.71 22.08 1.34
CA THR A 173 -17.50 21.48 2.66
C THR A 173 -16.55 20.29 2.54
N GLU A 174 -15.84 19.96 3.63
CA GLU A 174 -14.97 18.77 3.65
C GLU A 174 -15.74 17.47 3.37
N THR A 175 -16.97 17.35 3.88
CA THR A 175 -17.84 16.20 3.56
C THR A 175 -18.08 16.08 2.06
N ALA A 176 -18.26 17.20 1.34
CA ALA A 176 -18.44 17.18 -0.11
C ALA A 176 -17.13 16.83 -0.83
N THR A 177 -15.98 17.31 -0.35
CA THR A 177 -14.65 16.97 -0.88
C THR A 177 -14.36 15.46 -0.73
N ASP A 178 -14.62 14.89 0.46
CA ASP A 178 -14.50 13.47 0.73
C ASP A 178 -15.46 12.65 -0.15
N THR A 179 -16.71 13.11 -0.29
CA THR A 179 -17.72 12.48 -1.17
C THR A 179 -17.25 12.43 -2.62
N ALA A 180 -16.70 13.54 -3.14
CA ALA A 180 -16.17 13.61 -4.50
C ALA A 180 -14.97 12.66 -4.69
N THR A 181 -14.06 12.62 -3.72
CA THR A 181 -12.89 11.73 -3.70
C THR A 181 -13.29 10.26 -3.71
N ALA A 182 -14.13 9.83 -2.76
CA ALA A 182 -14.60 8.46 -2.66
C ALA A 182 -15.41 8.03 -3.90
N THR A 183 -16.16 8.95 -4.51
CA THR A 183 -16.87 8.69 -5.77
C THR A 183 -15.91 8.46 -6.93
N ALA A 184 -14.85 9.26 -7.04
CA ALA A 184 -13.83 9.10 -8.07
C ALA A 184 -13.06 7.77 -7.91
N VAL A 185 -12.68 7.44 -6.68
CA VAL A 185 -12.02 6.16 -6.34
C VAL A 185 -12.92 4.97 -6.68
N ALA A 186 -14.18 4.99 -6.23
CA ALA A 186 -15.13 3.92 -6.47
C ALA A 186 -15.37 3.68 -7.98
N ARG A 187 -15.47 4.77 -8.76
CA ARG A 187 -15.57 4.69 -10.22
C ARG A 187 -14.35 4.03 -10.83
N ASP A 188 -13.14 4.48 -10.50
CA ASP A 188 -11.91 3.96 -11.12
C ASP A 188 -11.65 2.49 -10.72
N ILE A 189 -12.03 2.07 -9.50
CA ILE A 189 -12.02 0.66 -9.10
C ILE A 189 -12.90 -0.20 -10.00
N VAL A 190 -14.13 0.24 -10.31
CA VAL A 190 -15.07 -0.52 -11.14
C VAL A 190 -14.64 -0.52 -12.61
N ASP A 191 -14.30 0.66 -13.14
CA ASP A 191 -14.09 0.88 -14.57
C ASP A 191 -12.70 0.45 -15.03
N ARG A 192 -11.67 0.70 -14.20
CA ARG A 192 -10.25 0.50 -14.56
C ARG A 192 -9.59 -0.65 -13.81
N GLY A 193 -10.04 -0.96 -12.60
CA GLY A 193 -9.47 -2.03 -11.77
C GLY A 193 -7.97 -1.87 -11.52
N PRO A 194 -7.49 -0.75 -10.95
CA PRO A 194 -6.08 -0.54 -10.66
C PRO A 194 -5.51 -1.65 -9.76
N ASP A 195 -4.22 -1.93 -9.89
CA ASP A 195 -3.53 -2.92 -9.04
C ASP A 195 -3.33 -2.39 -7.63
N VAL A 196 -3.06 -1.09 -7.50
CA VAL A 196 -3.04 -0.40 -6.22
C VAL A 196 -3.73 0.95 -6.35
N VAL A 197 -4.63 1.24 -5.41
CA VAL A 197 -5.23 2.58 -5.26
C VAL A 197 -5.10 3.04 -3.81
N PHE A 198 -4.57 4.24 -3.62
CA PHE A 198 -4.57 4.94 -2.35
C PHE A 198 -5.58 6.09 -2.39
N THR A 199 -6.29 6.26 -1.28
CA THR A 199 -7.10 7.45 -1.02
C THR A 199 -6.89 7.94 0.39
N GLN A 200 -7.05 9.25 0.59
CA GLN A 200 -7.10 9.89 1.89
C GLN A 200 -8.33 10.80 1.92
N LEU A 201 -9.05 10.75 3.05
CA LEU A 201 -10.27 11.50 3.36
C LEU A 201 -10.01 12.36 4.61
N ASP A 202 -10.35 13.65 4.55
CA ASP A 202 -9.83 14.69 5.46
C ASP A 202 -10.82 15.12 6.55
N GLN A 203 -12.11 14.88 6.35
CA GLN A 203 -13.16 15.56 7.13
C GLN A 203 -13.06 15.32 8.65
N VAL A 204 -12.58 14.14 9.06
CA VAL A 204 -12.44 13.78 10.48
C VAL A 204 -11.34 14.61 11.15
N ASP A 205 -10.19 14.79 10.50
CA ASP A 205 -9.12 15.69 10.96
C ASP A 205 -9.60 17.15 11.01
N GLY A 206 -10.27 17.62 9.95
CA GLY A 206 -10.88 18.95 9.92
C GLY A 206 -11.83 19.21 11.10
N ALA A 207 -12.68 18.24 11.45
CA ALA A 207 -13.53 18.32 12.64
C ALA A 207 -12.72 18.24 13.94
N GLY A 208 -11.69 17.39 14.00
CA GLY A 208 -10.80 17.26 15.14
C GLY A 208 -10.03 18.55 15.45
N HIS A 209 -9.65 19.29 14.41
CA HIS A 209 -9.10 20.65 14.55
C HIS A 209 -10.13 21.66 15.04
N ALA A 210 -11.33 21.66 14.45
CA ALA A 210 -12.34 22.66 14.73
C ALA A 210 -12.94 22.55 16.14
N THR A 211 -13.20 21.32 16.61
CA THR A 211 -14.01 21.09 17.82
C THR A 211 -13.44 20.01 18.76
N GLY A 212 -12.42 19.27 18.33
CA GLY A 212 -11.76 18.25 19.14
C GLY A 212 -12.44 16.87 19.14
N ALA A 213 -11.65 15.83 19.47
CA ALA A 213 -12.09 14.44 19.35
C ALA A 213 -13.28 14.09 20.26
N ALA A 214 -13.46 14.78 21.38
CA ALA A 214 -14.58 14.55 22.30
C ALA A 214 -15.92 15.17 21.84
N SER A 215 -15.90 15.95 20.74
CA SER A 215 -17.06 16.71 20.27
C SER A 215 -18.12 15.86 19.57
N VAL A 216 -19.31 16.44 19.38
CA VAL A 216 -20.39 15.80 18.61
C VAL A 216 -20.08 15.86 17.12
N GLU A 217 -19.46 16.95 16.69
CA GLU A 217 -19.08 17.25 15.31
C GLU A 217 -18.01 16.26 14.81
N TYR A 218 -17.02 15.93 15.64
CA TYR A 218 -16.04 14.87 15.33
C TYR A 218 -16.73 13.51 15.14
N ARG A 219 -17.69 13.16 16.00
CA ARG A 219 -18.48 11.93 15.85
C ARG A 219 -19.31 11.93 14.57
N GLN A 220 -19.93 13.06 14.22
CA GLN A 220 -20.68 13.21 12.97
C GLN A 220 -19.78 13.11 11.73
N ALA A 221 -18.53 13.58 11.83
CA ALA A 221 -17.54 13.39 10.78
C ALA A 221 -17.19 11.91 10.59
N LEU A 222 -17.01 11.16 11.66
CA LEU A 222 -16.82 9.71 11.59
C LEU A 222 -18.00 9.00 10.91
N GLU A 223 -19.23 9.36 11.27
CA GLU A 223 -20.44 8.78 10.67
C GLU A 223 -20.58 9.15 9.18
N SER A 224 -20.12 10.33 8.79
CA SER A 224 -20.12 10.77 7.38
C SER A 224 -19.05 10.02 6.57
N VAL A 225 -17.82 9.94 7.06
CA VAL A 225 -16.72 9.20 6.42
C VAL A 225 -17.00 7.70 6.35
N ASP A 226 -17.74 7.12 7.30
CA ASP A 226 -18.19 5.71 7.24
C ASP A 226 -19.00 5.41 5.96
N VAL A 227 -19.84 6.35 5.52
CA VAL A 227 -20.61 6.21 4.27
C VAL A 227 -19.67 6.16 3.06
N GLU A 228 -18.61 6.96 3.09
CA GLU A 228 -17.60 7.05 2.03
C GLU A 228 -16.72 5.81 1.96
N VAL A 229 -16.29 5.29 3.12
CA VAL A 229 -15.65 3.96 3.23
C VAL A 229 -16.53 2.88 2.63
N GLY A 230 -17.83 2.89 2.98
CA GLY A 230 -18.81 1.97 2.40
C GLY A 230 -18.86 2.02 0.88
N ARG A 231 -18.87 3.22 0.28
CA ARG A 231 -18.90 3.40 -1.17
C ARG A 231 -17.70 2.77 -1.87
N ILE A 232 -16.50 2.97 -1.32
CA ILE A 232 -15.25 2.42 -1.88
C ILE A 232 -15.24 0.89 -1.73
N VAL A 233 -15.61 0.38 -0.56
CA VAL A 233 -15.64 -1.06 -0.29
C VAL A 233 -16.69 -1.78 -1.14
N ASP A 234 -17.86 -1.18 -1.34
CA ASP A 234 -18.90 -1.74 -2.20
C ASP A 234 -18.44 -1.81 -3.67
N ALA A 235 -17.66 -0.83 -4.13
CA ALA A 235 -17.03 -0.84 -5.46
C ALA A 235 -16.00 -1.97 -5.61
N VAL A 236 -15.15 -2.18 -4.60
CA VAL A 236 -14.22 -3.33 -4.55
C VAL A 236 -14.99 -4.64 -4.60
N ASP A 237 -16.02 -4.79 -3.77
CA ASP A 237 -16.84 -6.00 -3.70
C ASP A 237 -17.55 -6.27 -5.02
N ALA A 238 -18.07 -5.23 -5.69
CA ALA A 238 -18.69 -5.34 -7.01
C ALA A 238 -17.68 -5.77 -8.08
N ARG A 239 -16.51 -5.14 -8.12
CA ARG A 239 -15.43 -5.48 -9.06
C ARG A 239 -14.95 -6.90 -8.90
N ALA A 240 -14.68 -7.32 -7.66
CA ALA A 240 -14.24 -8.68 -7.33
C ALA A 240 -15.29 -9.73 -7.75
N ARG A 241 -16.58 -9.46 -7.51
CA ARG A 241 -17.67 -10.35 -7.98
C ARG A 241 -17.76 -10.43 -9.50
N ALA A 242 -17.59 -9.31 -10.20
CA ALA A 242 -17.73 -9.26 -11.65
C ALA A 242 -16.58 -9.94 -12.41
N THR A 243 -15.38 -9.93 -11.82
CA THR A 243 -14.14 -10.33 -12.54
C THR A 243 -13.40 -11.50 -11.93
N GLY A 244 -13.72 -11.87 -10.68
CA GLY A 244 -12.98 -12.88 -9.93
C GLY A 244 -11.65 -12.38 -9.35
N GLU A 245 -11.32 -11.10 -9.54
CA GLU A 245 -10.12 -10.48 -8.97
C GLU A 245 -10.06 -10.62 -7.45
N LYS A 246 -8.84 -10.78 -6.93
CA LYS A 246 -8.57 -10.79 -5.49
C LYS A 246 -8.17 -9.40 -5.06
N TRP A 247 -8.84 -8.92 -4.01
CA TRP A 247 -8.63 -7.59 -3.46
C TRP A 247 -8.33 -7.67 -1.96
N THR A 248 -7.38 -6.84 -1.53
CA THR A 248 -7.18 -6.49 -0.12
C THR A 248 -7.68 -5.06 0.09
N VAL A 249 -8.51 -4.86 1.10
CA VAL A 249 -8.87 -3.53 1.62
C VAL A 249 -8.03 -3.29 2.86
N LEU A 250 -7.22 -2.24 2.83
CA LEU A 250 -6.49 -1.72 3.99
C LEU A 250 -7.15 -0.39 4.40
N VAL A 251 -7.45 -0.23 5.69
CA VAL A 251 -7.91 1.04 6.27
C VAL A 251 -6.97 1.42 7.39
N THR A 252 -6.54 2.69 7.42
CA THR A 252 -5.60 3.19 8.42
C THR A 252 -5.81 4.68 8.64
N ASP A 253 -5.17 5.21 9.66
CA ASP A 253 -5.01 6.63 9.95
C ASP A 253 -3.52 7.00 9.94
N ASP A 254 -3.25 8.27 10.18
CA ASP A 254 -1.93 8.87 10.26
C ASP A 254 -1.61 9.35 11.68
N HIS A 255 -2.60 9.86 12.39
CA HIS A 255 -2.55 10.22 13.81
C HIS A 255 -3.94 10.33 14.42
N GLY A 256 -4.00 10.53 15.74
CA GLY A 256 -5.23 10.92 16.44
C GLY A 256 -5.25 12.39 16.84
N HIS A 257 -6.22 12.76 17.69
CA HIS A 257 -6.43 14.13 18.15
C HIS A 257 -6.56 14.21 19.67
N LYS A 258 -6.23 15.37 20.22
CA LYS A 258 -6.60 15.67 21.61
C LYS A 258 -8.12 15.77 21.77
N PRO A 259 -8.67 15.45 22.96
CA PRO A 259 -10.09 15.62 23.25
C PRO A 259 -10.60 17.04 22.99
N SER A 260 -9.76 18.06 23.24
CA SER A 260 -10.06 19.48 23.06
C SER A 260 -9.66 20.05 21.69
N GLY A 261 -9.06 19.24 20.81
CA GLY A 261 -8.69 19.62 19.46
C GLY A 261 -7.22 19.88 19.19
N GLY A 262 -6.88 19.74 17.91
CA GLY A 262 -5.50 19.71 17.40
C GLY A 262 -4.74 18.43 17.74
N HIS A 263 -3.54 18.31 17.18
CA HIS A 263 -2.62 17.18 17.30
C HIS A 263 -1.17 17.68 17.15
N GLY A 264 -0.19 16.79 16.94
CA GLY A 264 1.23 17.11 16.82
C GLY A 264 2.04 16.89 18.11
N GLY A 265 1.37 16.59 19.22
CA GLY A 265 1.97 16.18 20.48
C GLY A 265 2.32 14.69 20.54
N GLN A 266 2.48 14.18 21.76
CA GLN A 266 2.87 12.79 22.00
C GLN A 266 1.95 12.11 23.03
N THR A 267 0.74 12.63 23.20
CA THR A 267 -0.25 11.98 24.06
C THR A 267 -0.70 10.65 23.46
N PRO A 268 -1.23 9.72 24.27
CA PRO A 268 -1.82 8.49 23.73
C PRO A 268 -2.92 8.76 22.70
N ASP A 269 -3.74 9.80 22.90
CA ASP A 269 -4.80 10.17 21.97
C ASP A 269 -4.23 10.59 20.60
N GLU A 270 -3.13 11.34 20.57
CA GLU A 270 -2.50 11.82 19.34
C GLU A 270 -1.68 10.73 18.62
N THR A 271 -1.13 9.78 19.37
CA THR A 271 -0.15 8.80 18.84
C THR A 271 -0.73 7.41 18.62
N THR A 272 -1.96 7.14 19.05
CA THR A 272 -2.60 5.86 18.78
C THR A 272 -3.09 5.84 17.34
N THR A 273 -2.64 4.84 16.58
CA THR A 273 -3.04 4.58 15.19
C THR A 273 -3.62 3.19 15.06
N PHE A 274 -4.22 2.89 13.92
CA PHE A 274 -4.78 1.59 13.62
C PHE A 274 -4.58 1.15 12.18
N VAL A 275 -4.68 -0.16 11.98
CA VAL A 275 -4.78 -0.79 10.66
C VAL A 275 -5.91 -1.81 10.69
N ILE A 276 -6.79 -1.79 9.69
CA ILE A 276 -7.77 -2.83 9.40
C ILE A 276 -7.40 -3.43 8.04
N ALA A 277 -7.28 -4.75 7.98
CA ALA A 277 -7.00 -5.49 6.76
C ALA A 277 -8.11 -6.51 6.49
N ARG A 278 -8.76 -6.40 5.34
CA ARG A 278 -9.80 -7.35 4.89
C ARG A 278 -9.46 -7.87 3.50
N GLY A 279 -9.39 -9.20 3.36
CA GLY A 279 -9.00 -9.85 2.10
C GLY A 279 -8.45 -11.26 2.33
N PRO A 280 -7.97 -11.94 1.27
CA PRO A 280 -7.45 -13.30 1.38
C PRO A 280 -6.32 -13.42 2.42
N GLY A 281 -6.52 -14.30 3.40
CA GLY A 281 -5.54 -14.59 4.46
C GLY A 281 -5.66 -13.73 5.72
N TYR A 282 -6.57 -12.76 5.77
CA TYR A 282 -6.90 -12.02 7.00
C TYR A 282 -8.12 -12.65 7.68
N PRO A 283 -7.95 -13.30 8.85
CA PRO A 283 -9.06 -13.93 9.54
C PRO A 283 -10.06 -12.88 10.09
N PRO A 284 -11.38 -13.14 9.99
CA PRO A 284 -12.42 -12.20 10.42
C PRO A 284 -12.45 -12.04 11.94
N GLY A 285 -12.61 -10.81 12.42
CA GLY A 285 -12.79 -10.47 13.84
C GLY A 285 -11.53 -10.61 14.69
N VAL A 286 -10.36 -10.86 14.08
CA VAL A 286 -9.09 -11.00 14.81
C VAL A 286 -8.50 -9.62 15.09
N THR A 287 -8.02 -9.41 16.32
CA THR A 287 -7.23 -8.24 16.69
C THR A 287 -5.78 -8.63 16.89
N ARG A 288 -4.85 -7.79 16.45
CA ARG A 288 -3.41 -7.96 16.59
C ARG A 288 -2.77 -6.72 17.21
N ASP A 289 -1.70 -6.93 17.95
CA ASP A 289 -0.91 -5.88 18.62
C ASP A 289 0.36 -5.50 17.85
N ASP A 290 0.57 -6.12 16.69
CA ASP A 290 1.82 -6.10 15.94
C ASP A 290 1.68 -5.48 14.53
N TYR A 291 0.54 -4.84 14.26
CA TYR A 291 0.27 -4.06 13.04
C TYR A 291 0.68 -2.60 13.25
N ARG A 292 1.37 -2.00 12.29
CA ARG A 292 1.83 -0.61 12.32
C ARG A 292 1.53 0.10 11.00
N ILE A 293 1.44 1.43 11.01
CA ILE A 293 1.25 2.20 9.76
C ILE A 293 2.40 2.00 8.76
N ALA A 294 3.62 1.74 9.25
CA ALA A 294 4.78 1.41 8.40
C ALA A 294 4.64 0.06 7.67
N ASP A 295 3.73 -0.82 8.11
CA ASP A 295 3.51 -2.15 7.53
C ASP A 295 2.66 -2.10 6.24
N ILE A 296 2.04 -0.96 5.92
CA ILE A 296 1.16 -0.82 4.76
C ILE A 296 1.94 -1.04 3.45
N THR A 297 3.00 -0.27 3.22
CA THR A 297 3.85 -0.42 2.01
C THR A 297 4.38 -1.85 1.81
N PRO A 298 5.07 -2.50 2.77
CA PRO A 298 5.55 -3.87 2.59
C PRO A 298 4.42 -4.87 2.32
N THR A 299 3.24 -4.66 2.91
CA THR A 299 2.04 -5.49 2.65
C THR A 299 1.58 -5.37 1.21
N VAL A 300 1.51 -4.15 0.68
CA VAL A 300 1.14 -3.89 -0.72
C VAL A 300 2.13 -4.58 -1.67
N LEU A 301 3.44 -4.42 -1.42
CA LEU A 301 4.47 -5.08 -2.22
C LEU A 301 4.34 -6.61 -2.16
N ALA A 302 4.07 -7.17 -0.98
CA ALA A 302 3.88 -8.61 -0.81
C ALA A 302 2.61 -9.13 -1.53
N ASN A 303 1.54 -8.35 -1.57
CA ASN A 303 0.31 -8.69 -2.29
C ASN A 303 0.52 -8.80 -3.81
N LEU A 304 1.46 -8.02 -4.34
CA LEU A 304 1.85 -8.03 -5.76
C LEU A 304 2.97 -9.02 -6.07
N GLY A 305 3.53 -9.70 -5.06
CA GLY A 305 4.68 -10.58 -5.23
C GLY A 305 6.00 -9.85 -5.51
N ILE A 306 6.05 -8.55 -5.25
CA ILE A 306 7.26 -7.72 -5.41
C ILE A 306 8.22 -7.97 -4.25
N ALA A 307 9.50 -8.12 -4.58
CA ALA A 307 10.56 -8.35 -3.61
C ALA A 307 10.63 -7.21 -2.58
N GLN A 308 10.76 -7.58 -1.31
CA GLN A 308 10.82 -6.59 -0.22
C GLN A 308 12.19 -5.89 -0.22
N PRO A 309 12.23 -4.54 -0.25
CA PRO A 309 13.46 -3.79 -0.01
C PRO A 309 14.01 -4.08 1.39
N GLY A 310 15.33 -4.26 1.49
CA GLY A 310 15.98 -4.59 2.76
C GLY A 310 16.06 -3.44 3.77
N ASP A 311 15.62 -2.24 3.40
CA ASP A 311 15.71 -1.02 4.19
C ASP A 311 14.36 -0.53 4.72
N LEU A 312 13.28 -1.28 4.53
CA LEU A 312 11.97 -1.01 5.15
C LEU A 312 12.05 -1.14 6.68
N ASP A 313 11.28 -0.32 7.40
CA ASP A 313 11.08 -0.48 8.85
C ASP A 313 9.86 -1.32 9.17
N GLY A 314 8.81 -1.23 8.33
CA GLY A 314 7.65 -2.09 8.40
C GLY A 314 7.91 -3.48 7.83
N ARG A 315 6.95 -4.36 8.04
CA ARG A 315 6.93 -5.73 7.51
C ARG A 315 5.54 -6.05 6.97
N PRO A 316 5.39 -7.00 6.04
CA PRO A 316 4.06 -7.39 5.57
C PRO A 316 3.18 -7.84 6.74
N LEU A 317 1.93 -7.35 6.78
CA LEU A 317 0.93 -7.74 7.76
C LEU A 317 0.75 -9.26 7.72
N ILE A 318 0.75 -9.89 8.90
CA ILE A 318 0.67 -11.34 9.01
C ILE A 318 -0.70 -11.83 8.53
N LYS A 319 -0.65 -12.74 7.56
CA LYS A 319 -1.79 -13.53 7.07
C LYS A 319 -1.75 -14.90 7.71
N THR A 320 -2.88 -15.41 8.17
CA THR A 320 -3.01 -16.82 8.56
C THR A 320 -3.45 -17.61 7.34
N ALA A 321 -2.76 -18.71 7.01
CA ALA A 321 -3.22 -19.60 5.97
C ALA A 321 -4.66 -20.04 6.27
N SER A 322 -5.58 -19.82 5.34
CA SER A 322 -6.94 -20.33 5.45
C SER A 322 -6.85 -21.86 5.57
N THR A 323 -7.24 -22.42 6.72
CA THR A 323 -7.55 -23.85 6.78
C THR A 323 -8.63 -24.09 5.72
N PRO A 324 -8.45 -25.00 4.74
CA PRO A 324 -9.52 -25.36 3.84
C PRO A 324 -10.72 -25.74 4.70
N ALA A 325 -11.89 -25.16 4.44
CA ALA A 325 -13.12 -25.57 5.09
C ALA A 325 -13.17 -27.10 5.00
N ALA A 326 -13.20 -27.78 6.16
CA ALA A 326 -13.33 -29.22 6.20
C ALA A 326 -14.55 -29.57 5.35
N GLY A 327 -14.31 -30.20 4.20
CA GLY A 327 -15.36 -30.61 3.30
C GLY A 327 -16.38 -31.37 4.13
N SER A 328 -17.65 -30.97 4.01
CA SER A 328 -18.77 -31.71 4.56
C SER A 328 -18.69 -33.13 4.02
N SER A 329 -18.12 -34.05 4.80
CA SER A 329 -18.28 -35.46 4.55
C SER A 329 -19.75 -35.74 4.79
N THR A 330 -20.51 -35.85 3.71
CA THR A 330 -21.83 -36.44 3.71
C THR A 330 -21.69 -37.86 4.27
N GLY A 331 -21.98 -38.02 5.57
CA GLY A 331 -22.15 -39.32 6.19
C GLY A 331 -23.35 -39.98 5.57
N SER A 332 -23.12 -40.86 4.59
CA SER A 332 -24.11 -41.85 4.18
C SER A 332 -24.21 -42.86 5.31
N LEU A 333 -25.28 -42.78 6.10
CA LEU A 333 -25.70 -43.86 6.98
C LEU A 333 -26.28 -44.96 6.10
N SER A 334 -25.44 -45.94 5.77
CA SER A 334 -25.85 -47.24 5.26
C SER A 334 -26.12 -48.14 6.46
N GLU A 335 -27.40 -48.32 6.81
CA GLU A 335 -27.84 -49.37 7.74
C GLU A 335 -27.45 -50.76 7.18
N GLY A 336 -26.53 -51.43 7.87
CA GLY A 336 -26.18 -52.83 7.64
C GLY A 336 -26.78 -53.70 8.74
N ILE A 337 -27.85 -54.43 8.42
CA ILE A 337 -28.49 -55.46 9.26
C ILE A 337 -27.50 -56.61 9.50
N PRO A 338 -27.29 -57.10 10.74
CA PRO A 338 -26.48 -58.30 10.98
C PRO A 338 -27.24 -59.58 10.61
N GLN A 339 -26.63 -60.44 9.80
CA GLN A 339 -27.09 -61.81 9.54
C GLN A 339 -26.67 -62.75 10.69
N PRO A 340 -27.49 -63.75 11.07
CA PRO A 340 -27.17 -64.68 12.16
C PRO A 340 -26.18 -65.77 11.69
N ILE A 341 -25.25 -66.11 12.59
CA ILE A 341 -24.28 -67.19 12.40
C ILE A 341 -24.93 -68.49 12.91
N PHE A 342 -25.20 -69.43 12.00
CA PHE A 342 -25.41 -70.84 12.34
C PHE A 342 -24.16 -71.63 11.94
N GLY A 343 -23.65 -72.46 12.83
CA GLY A 343 -22.56 -73.39 12.52
C GLY A 343 -22.14 -74.27 13.70
N SER A 344 -22.72 -75.48 13.71
CA SER A 344 -22.30 -76.76 14.33
C SER A 344 -22.00 -76.83 15.82
#